data_AF-A0A934VSH3-F1
#
_entry.id   AF-A0A934VSH3-F1
#
_cell.length_a   1.000
_cell.length_b   1.000
_cell.length_c   1.000
_cell.angle_alpha   90.00
_cell.angle_beta   90.00
_cell.angle_gamma   90.00
#
_symmetry.space_group_name_H-M   'P 1'
#
loop_
_entity.id
_entity.type
_entity.pdbx_description
1 polymer ?
#
loop_
_entity_poly.entity_id
_entity_poly.type
_entity_poly.pdbx_seq_one_letter_code
_entity_poly.pdbx_strand_id
1 'polypeptide(L)'
;MNPFPRSIRTRALKLVRRFHMYLGLLLLPWVLLYGASGFLFNHVSPFWGGTVDTVATFTPKQIETYTDFRPIEIQELSHSLLSRISSELGQDYELKSAWLHGPLRFVGDQGTQGVRLHLSPKDGSSNTVVFRKQGPDQEHAPYHGMYVHLPTPQLEPLAKQLNTLLETEGTKLDVPLSPAMQGSNAELRFVLMDRDRKEWRGGYNLATGKLTGVANDSPSRFNLSLAARRLHTNHSYPESINSKWVWTLLSDMTALSLVIWALTGLFMWWQIVPSRTAGSLVLLSTASIAFILFLQNLNSLAF
;
A
#
# COMPACT_ATOMS: atom_id res chain seq x y z
N MET A 1 13.89 -51.90 -7.34
CA MET A 1 13.78 -51.77 -8.80
C MET A 1 13.58 -50.30 -9.14
N ASN A 2 14.46 -49.70 -9.95
CA ASN A 2 14.31 -48.31 -10.41
C ASN A 2 13.38 -48.30 -11.64
N PRO A 3 12.23 -47.61 -11.64
CA PRO A 3 11.16 -47.85 -12.62
C PRO A 3 11.37 -47.20 -13.99
N PHE A 4 12.52 -46.59 -14.28
CA PHE A 4 12.77 -45.92 -15.56
C PHE A 4 14.13 -46.30 -16.18
N PRO A 5 14.19 -46.60 -17.49
CA PRO A 5 15.45 -46.84 -18.17
C PRO A 5 16.29 -45.54 -18.15
N ARG A 6 17.57 -45.67 -17.77
CA ARG A 6 18.50 -44.54 -17.55
C ARG A 6 18.51 -43.49 -18.69
N SER A 7 18.19 -43.91 -19.92
CA SER A 7 18.14 -43.07 -21.12
C SER A 7 17.05 -41.99 -21.11
N ILE A 8 15.86 -42.26 -20.55
CA ILE A 8 14.74 -41.32 -20.52
C ILE A 8 15.04 -40.18 -19.54
N ARG A 9 15.58 -40.51 -18.36
CA ARG A 9 15.99 -39.52 -17.35
C ARG A 9 17.04 -38.55 -17.91
N THR A 10 18.03 -39.05 -18.65
CA THR A 10 19.06 -38.19 -19.26
C THR A 10 18.49 -37.25 -20.32
N ARG A 11 17.54 -37.72 -21.14
CA ARG A 11 16.86 -36.86 -22.15
C ARG A 11 16.00 -35.80 -21.48
N ALA A 12 15.23 -36.16 -20.46
CA ALA A 12 14.41 -35.23 -19.69
C ALA A 12 15.25 -34.14 -19.01
N LEU A 13 16.36 -34.51 -18.36
CA LEU A 13 17.27 -33.53 -17.74
C LEU A 13 17.90 -32.57 -18.76
N LYS A 14 18.29 -33.07 -19.94
CA LYS A 14 18.80 -32.22 -21.03
C LYS A 14 17.72 -31.25 -21.53
N LEU A 15 16.47 -31.69 -21.60
CA LEU A 15 15.35 -30.85 -22.02
C LEU A 15 15.07 -29.76 -20.98
N VAL A 16 14.95 -30.12 -19.70
CA VAL A 16 14.75 -29.16 -18.59
C VAL A 16 15.87 -28.12 -18.56
N ARG A 17 17.12 -28.53 -18.73
CA ARG A 17 18.26 -27.61 -18.79
C ARG A 17 18.16 -26.62 -19.95
N ARG A 18 17.72 -27.07 -21.14
CA ARG A 18 17.52 -26.20 -22.30
C ARG A 18 16.35 -25.25 -22.10
N PHE A 19 15.23 -25.73 -21.54
CA PHE A 19 14.10 -24.87 -21.19
C PHE A 19 14.50 -23.81 -20.17
N HIS A 20 15.16 -24.18 -19.08
CA HIS A 20 15.64 -23.24 -18.07
C HIS A 20 16.57 -22.18 -18.67
N MET A 21 17.48 -22.58 -19.56
CA MET A 21 18.37 -21.66 -20.28
C MET A 21 17.62 -20.68 -21.18
N TYR A 22 16.75 -21.16 -22.07
CA TYR A 22 16.02 -20.28 -22.99
C TYR A 22 14.99 -19.40 -22.28
N LEU A 23 14.26 -19.94 -21.30
CA LEU A 23 13.33 -19.16 -20.50
C LEU A 23 14.11 -18.10 -19.68
N GLY A 24 15.26 -18.45 -19.13
CA GLY A 24 16.17 -17.53 -18.44
C GLY A 24 16.58 -16.34 -19.30
N LEU A 25 17.04 -16.59 -20.52
CA LEU A 25 17.37 -15.54 -21.49
C LEU A 25 16.16 -14.71 -21.89
N LEU A 26 15.01 -15.38 -22.11
CA LEU A 26 13.77 -14.73 -22.51
C LEU A 26 13.28 -13.75 -21.44
N LEU A 27 13.30 -14.14 -20.15
CA LEU A 27 12.84 -13.28 -19.07
C LEU A 27 13.89 -12.27 -18.58
N LEU A 28 15.17 -12.42 -18.92
CA LEU A 28 16.23 -11.59 -18.37
C LEU A 28 15.96 -10.07 -18.53
N PRO A 29 15.64 -9.54 -19.73
CA PRO A 29 15.33 -8.10 -19.86
C PRO A 29 14.10 -7.68 -19.04
N TRP A 30 13.08 -8.53 -18.98
CA TRP A 30 11.85 -8.25 -18.23
C TRP A 30 12.05 -8.27 -16.72
N VAL A 31 12.84 -9.21 -16.21
CA VAL A 31 13.18 -9.29 -14.78
C VAL A 31 14.06 -8.11 -14.38
N LEU A 32 14.97 -7.67 -15.25
CA LEU A 32 15.76 -6.45 -14.98
C LEU A 32 14.88 -5.20 -14.94
N LEU A 33 13.87 -5.07 -15.82
CA LEU A 33 12.96 -3.93 -15.79
C LEU A 33 11.91 -4.02 -14.66
N TYR A 34 11.10 -5.09 -14.64
CA TYR A 34 9.99 -5.27 -13.72
C TYR A 34 10.40 -5.78 -12.34
N GLY A 35 11.38 -6.68 -12.27
CA GLY A 35 11.90 -7.18 -10.99
C GLY A 35 12.62 -6.08 -10.22
N ALA A 36 13.47 -5.30 -10.90
CA ALA A 36 14.12 -4.16 -10.26
C ALA A 36 13.11 -3.07 -9.88
N SER A 37 12.19 -2.68 -10.77
CA SER A 37 11.17 -1.68 -10.42
C SER A 37 10.24 -2.14 -9.28
N GLY A 38 9.83 -3.41 -9.26
CA GLY A 38 9.06 -3.99 -8.16
C GLY A 38 9.80 -3.93 -6.82
N PHE A 39 11.11 -4.24 -6.82
CA PHE A 39 11.96 -4.08 -5.65
C PHE A 39 12.03 -2.62 -5.19
N LEU A 40 12.21 -1.67 -6.12
CA LEU A 40 12.23 -0.23 -5.81
C LEU A 40 10.87 0.26 -5.25
N PHE A 41 9.75 -0.25 -5.74
CA PHE A 41 8.42 0.10 -5.21
C PHE A 41 8.16 -0.46 -3.80
N ASN A 42 8.74 -1.61 -3.47
CA ASN A 42 8.63 -2.19 -2.13
C ASN A 42 9.55 -1.50 -1.12
N HIS A 43 10.71 -1.01 -1.57
CA HIS A 43 11.73 -0.36 -0.75
C HIS A 43 11.77 1.15 -1.03
N VAL A 44 10.74 1.87 -0.59
CA VAL A 44 10.59 3.33 -0.74
C VAL A 44 11.58 4.18 0.10
N SER A 45 12.66 3.58 0.60
CA SER A 45 13.66 4.32 1.36
C SER A 45 14.52 5.22 0.44
N PRO A 46 15.08 6.32 0.98
CA PRO A 46 15.92 7.25 0.19
C PRO A 46 17.14 6.57 -0.43
N PHE A 47 17.65 5.52 0.24
CA PHE A 47 18.78 4.74 -0.25
C PHE A 47 18.51 4.10 -1.63
N TRP A 48 17.26 3.75 -1.91
CA TRP A 48 16.84 3.13 -3.18
C TRP A 48 16.11 4.12 -4.11
N GLY A 49 16.24 5.44 -3.88
CA GLY A 49 15.55 6.46 -4.69
C GLY A 49 14.07 6.63 -4.36
N GLY A 50 13.59 6.02 -3.28
CA GLY A 50 12.28 6.33 -2.74
C GLY A 50 12.22 7.73 -2.16
N THR A 51 11.03 8.33 -2.16
CA THR A 51 10.86 9.73 -1.76
C THR A 51 10.52 9.91 -0.30
N VAL A 52 10.43 8.83 0.51
CA VAL A 52 9.84 8.85 1.85
C VAL A 52 10.90 8.75 2.94
N ASP A 53 10.98 9.78 3.77
CA ASP A 53 11.80 9.86 4.99
C ASP A 53 10.88 9.87 6.22
N THR A 54 11.12 9.00 7.21
CA THR A 54 10.50 9.18 8.53
C THR A 54 11.26 10.28 9.26
N VAL A 55 10.60 11.41 9.52
CA VAL A 55 11.25 12.60 10.10
C VAL A 55 10.97 12.73 11.60
N ALA A 56 9.84 12.18 12.07
CA ALA A 56 9.54 12.14 13.50
C ALA A 56 8.65 10.94 13.85
N THR A 57 8.82 10.43 15.06
CA THR A 57 7.93 9.44 15.67
C THR A 57 7.60 9.94 17.06
N PHE A 58 6.32 10.00 17.42
CA PHE A 58 5.90 10.49 18.73
C PHE A 58 5.30 9.36 19.55
N THR A 59 5.74 9.29 20.80
CA THR A 59 5.17 8.38 21.79
C THR A 59 3.78 8.85 22.21
N PRO A 60 2.89 7.95 22.66
CA PRO A 60 1.58 8.30 23.21
C PRO A 60 1.63 9.45 24.23
N LYS A 61 2.60 9.40 25.14
CA LYS A 61 2.79 10.40 26.19
C LYS A 61 3.12 11.79 25.64
N GLN A 62 3.90 11.87 24.56
CA GLN A 62 4.17 13.16 23.90
C GLN A 62 2.89 13.72 23.27
N ILE A 63 2.12 12.88 22.58
CA ILE A 63 0.84 13.31 22.00
C ILE A 63 -0.12 13.81 23.09
N GLU A 64 -0.27 13.10 24.20
CA GLU A 64 -1.11 13.55 25.33
C GLU A 64 -0.62 14.83 26.01
N THR A 65 0.69 15.10 25.98
CA THR A 65 1.27 16.29 26.63
C THR A 65 1.05 17.55 25.79
N TYR A 66 1.11 17.43 24.47
CA TYR A 66 1.08 18.57 23.55
C TYR A 66 -0.25 18.72 22.81
N THR A 67 -1.16 17.75 22.94
CA THR A 67 -2.48 17.76 22.32
C THR A 67 -3.53 17.28 23.33
N ASP A 68 -4.79 17.67 23.13
CA ASP A 68 -5.91 17.15 23.91
C ASP A 68 -6.38 15.77 23.42
N PHE A 69 -5.59 15.13 22.54
CA PHE A 69 -5.94 13.82 22.01
C PHE A 69 -5.94 12.78 23.13
N ARG A 70 -7.06 12.06 23.23
CA ARG A 70 -7.15 10.85 24.03
C ARG A 70 -7.44 9.66 23.13
N PRO A 71 -6.88 8.48 23.44
CA PRO A 71 -7.28 7.24 22.79
C PRO A 71 -8.80 7.10 22.73
N ILE A 72 -9.32 6.68 21.58
CA ILE A 72 -10.76 6.56 21.36
C ILE A 72 -11.26 5.30 22.08
N GLU A 73 -12.07 5.52 23.10
CA GLU A 73 -12.79 4.45 23.79
C GLU A 73 -13.90 3.90 22.89
N ILE A 74 -13.72 2.66 22.43
CA ILE A 74 -14.58 2.03 21.43
C ILE A 74 -16.02 1.92 21.95
N GLN A 75 -16.19 1.61 23.24
CA GLN A 75 -17.49 1.44 23.88
C GLN A 75 -18.27 2.76 23.87
N GLU A 76 -17.65 3.86 24.29
CA GLU A 76 -18.28 5.18 24.37
C GLU A 76 -18.68 5.69 22.99
N LEU A 77 -17.77 5.58 22.02
CA LEU A 77 -18.03 5.99 20.63
C LEU A 77 -19.14 5.15 20.01
N SER A 78 -19.12 3.83 20.21
CA SER A 78 -20.14 2.93 19.65
C SER A 78 -21.51 3.19 20.27
N HIS A 79 -21.58 3.45 21.57
CA HIS A 79 -22.84 3.80 22.26
C HIS A 79 -23.39 5.14 21.77
N SER A 80 -22.53 6.15 21.60
CA SER A 80 -22.92 7.47 21.08
C SER A 80 -23.39 7.41 19.63
N LEU A 81 -22.74 6.58 18.80
CA LEU A 81 -23.15 6.36 17.42
C LEU A 81 -24.48 5.59 17.36
N LEU A 82 -24.63 4.55 18.17
CA LEU A 82 -25.86 3.75 18.24
C LEU A 82 -27.05 4.59 18.67
N SER A 83 -26.90 5.42 19.70
CA SER A 83 -27.97 6.30 20.18
C SER A 83 -28.39 7.29 19.09
N ARG A 84 -27.44 7.83 18.33
CA ARG A 84 -27.71 8.72 17.20
C ARG A 84 -28.46 8.02 16.07
N ILE A 85 -27.97 6.86 15.62
CA ILE A 85 -28.61 6.05 14.57
C ILE A 85 -30.05 5.69 14.97
N SER A 86 -30.23 5.21 16.20
CA SER A 86 -31.55 4.82 16.71
C SER A 86 -32.51 6.02 16.78
N SER A 87 -32.02 7.19 17.19
CA SER A 87 -32.81 8.41 17.25
C SER A 87 -33.24 8.94 15.88
N GLU A 88 -32.34 8.89 14.88
CA GLU A 88 -32.62 9.41 13.54
C GLU A 88 -33.51 8.47 12.71
N LEU A 89 -33.38 7.16 12.91
CA LEU A 89 -34.16 6.15 12.18
C LEU A 89 -35.43 5.72 12.91
N GLY A 90 -35.63 6.15 14.17
CA GLY A 90 -36.79 5.78 14.98
C GLY A 90 -36.89 4.28 15.27
N GLN A 91 -35.76 3.57 15.28
CA GLN A 91 -35.68 2.13 15.49
C GLN A 91 -34.57 1.80 16.48
N ASP A 92 -34.81 0.81 17.34
CA ASP A 92 -33.78 0.34 18.25
C ASP A 92 -32.87 -0.67 17.55
N TYR A 93 -31.57 -0.46 17.69
CA TYR A 93 -30.53 -1.37 17.23
C TYR A 93 -29.75 -1.91 18.43
N GLU A 94 -29.38 -3.19 18.38
CA GLU A 94 -28.47 -3.80 19.35
C GLU A 94 -27.06 -3.91 18.75
N LEU A 95 -26.04 -3.45 19.48
CA LEU A 95 -24.64 -3.58 19.07
C LEU A 95 -24.12 -4.98 19.39
N LYS A 96 -23.73 -5.76 18.38
CA LYS A 96 -23.13 -7.09 18.55
C LYS A 96 -21.61 -7.03 18.72
N SER A 97 -20.95 -6.19 17.94
CA SER A 97 -19.50 -6.01 18.00
C SER A 97 -19.08 -4.68 17.40
N ALA A 98 -17.95 -4.15 17.86
CA ALA A 98 -17.32 -2.95 17.33
C ALA A 98 -15.79 -3.03 17.43
N TRP A 99 -15.08 -2.52 16.43
CA TRP A 99 -13.62 -2.41 16.44
C TRP A 99 -13.14 -1.27 15.55
N LEU A 100 -11.98 -0.70 15.89
CA LEU A 100 -11.33 0.33 15.09
C LEU A 100 -10.43 -0.27 14.02
N HIS A 101 -10.39 0.36 12.86
CA HIS A 101 -9.54 -0.03 11.75
C HIS A 101 -8.80 1.17 11.15
N GLY A 102 -7.47 1.08 11.07
CA GLY A 102 -6.61 2.08 10.42
C GLY A 102 -6.28 3.31 11.27
N PRO A 103 -5.26 4.10 10.87
CA PRO A 103 -4.86 5.32 11.57
C PRO A 103 -5.68 6.55 11.12
N LEU A 104 -5.76 7.55 11.99
CA LEU A 104 -6.12 8.91 11.60
C LEU A 104 -4.96 9.48 10.80
N ARG A 105 -5.24 10.10 9.66
CA ARG A 105 -4.21 10.63 8.76
C ARG A 105 -4.34 12.12 8.60
N PHE A 106 -3.20 12.80 8.70
CA PHE A 106 -3.07 14.22 8.47
C PHE A 106 -2.01 14.47 7.40
N VAL A 107 -2.22 15.47 6.55
CA VAL A 107 -1.32 15.84 5.46
C VAL A 107 -1.06 17.33 5.53
N GLY A 108 0.19 17.73 5.34
CA GLY A 108 0.66 19.12 5.20
C GLY A 108 1.81 19.18 4.21
N ASP A 109 2.42 20.35 4.05
CA ASP A 109 3.55 20.54 3.13
C ASP A 109 4.67 21.36 3.77
N GLN A 110 5.91 21.07 3.36
CA GLN A 110 7.13 21.78 3.74
C GLN A 110 8.03 21.93 2.50
N GLY A 111 8.05 23.10 1.89
CA GLY A 111 8.74 23.41 0.65
C GLY A 111 8.27 22.50 -0.50
N THR A 112 9.21 21.75 -1.07
CA THR A 112 8.95 20.77 -2.15
C THR A 112 8.57 19.38 -1.63
N GLN A 113 8.37 19.23 -0.32
CA GLN A 113 8.04 17.98 0.34
C GLN A 113 6.61 18.02 0.89
N GLY A 114 5.89 16.91 0.77
CA GLY A 114 4.64 16.69 1.49
C GLY A 114 4.94 15.99 2.82
N VAL A 115 4.19 16.31 3.85
CA VAL A 115 4.30 15.70 5.19
C VAL A 115 3.02 14.94 5.47
N ARG A 116 3.14 13.71 5.96
CA ARG A 116 2.00 12.87 6.36
C ARG A 116 2.22 12.35 7.78
N LEU A 117 1.26 12.63 8.65
CA LEU A 117 1.23 12.14 10.02
C LEU A 117 0.16 11.06 10.15
N HIS A 118 0.54 9.89 10.64
CA HIS A 118 -0.35 8.80 11.01
C HIS A 118 -0.49 8.79 12.53
N LEU A 119 -1.70 8.96 13.04
CA LEU A 119 -2.03 8.89 14.45
C LEU A 119 -2.90 7.66 14.72
N SER A 120 -2.47 6.80 15.62
CA SER A 120 -3.23 5.63 16.03
C SER A 120 -4.41 6.06 16.92
N PRO A 121 -5.65 5.76 16.53
CA PRO A 121 -6.82 6.09 17.35
C PRO A 121 -6.89 5.24 18.64
N LYS A 122 -6.12 4.14 18.72
CA LYS A 122 -6.22 3.16 19.81
C LYS A 122 -5.31 3.49 21.00
N ASP A 123 -4.13 4.03 20.72
CA ASP A 123 -3.10 4.24 21.75
C ASP A 123 -2.41 5.61 21.62
N GLY A 124 -2.77 6.43 20.63
CA GLY A 124 -2.18 7.75 20.43
C GLY A 124 -0.73 7.73 19.94
N SER A 125 -0.18 6.55 19.60
CA SER A 125 1.12 6.50 18.92
C SER A 125 1.04 7.18 17.57
N SER A 126 2.10 7.88 17.15
CA SER A 126 2.12 8.49 15.82
C SER A 126 3.45 8.39 15.10
N ASN A 127 3.35 8.36 13.78
CA ASN A 127 4.47 8.31 12.86
C ASN A 127 4.32 9.40 11.80
N THR A 128 5.34 10.25 11.67
CA THR A 128 5.37 11.33 10.68
C THR A 128 6.39 11.00 9.60
N VAL A 129 5.87 10.87 8.38
CA VAL A 129 6.67 10.62 7.18
C VAL A 129 6.62 11.85 6.28
N VAL A 130 7.77 12.28 5.81
CA VAL A 130 7.92 13.31 4.80
C VAL A 130 8.19 12.61 3.47
N PHE A 131 7.52 13.05 2.41
CA PHE A 131 7.69 12.52 1.08
C PHE A 131 8.01 13.65 0.09
N ARG A 132 9.05 13.50 -0.72
CA ARG A 132 9.31 14.43 -1.83
C ARG A 132 8.16 14.34 -2.84
N LYS A 133 7.52 15.47 -3.16
CA LYS A 133 6.53 15.54 -4.24
C LYS A 133 7.25 15.20 -5.56
N GLN A 134 6.76 14.23 -6.31
CA GLN A 134 7.41 13.83 -7.57
C GLN A 134 7.16 14.88 -8.66
N GLY A 135 8.24 15.47 -9.18
CA GLY A 135 8.27 16.25 -10.44
C GLY A 135 8.77 17.70 -10.27
N PRO A 136 9.53 18.26 -11.24
CA PRO A 136 9.70 19.71 -11.34
C PRO A 136 8.33 20.35 -11.59
N ASP A 137 8.11 21.56 -11.05
CA ASP A 137 6.88 22.36 -11.15
C ASP A 137 6.20 22.21 -12.52
N GLN A 138 5.25 21.28 -12.62
CA GLN A 138 4.30 21.29 -13.72
C GLN A 138 3.35 22.45 -13.43
N GLU A 139 3.06 23.27 -14.45
CA GLU A 139 2.06 24.31 -14.36
C GLU A 139 0.70 23.64 -14.13
N HIS A 140 0.36 23.51 -12.85
CA HIS A 140 -0.84 22.84 -12.44
C HIS A 140 -2.04 23.77 -12.70
N ALA A 141 -3.20 23.17 -13.01
CA ALA A 141 -4.43 23.94 -13.07
C ALA A 141 -4.61 24.73 -11.75
N PRO A 142 -5.23 25.93 -11.75
CA PRO A 142 -5.40 26.76 -10.55
C PRO A 142 -6.11 26.06 -9.38
N TYR A 143 -6.79 24.96 -9.66
CA TYR A 143 -7.52 24.13 -8.71
C TYR A 143 -6.84 22.80 -8.37
N HIS A 144 -5.65 22.53 -8.90
CA HIS A 144 -4.87 21.36 -8.53
C HIS A 144 -4.44 21.49 -7.06
N GLY A 145 -4.83 20.52 -6.23
CA GLY A 145 -4.62 20.60 -4.78
C GLY A 145 -5.65 21.45 -4.03
N MET A 146 -6.66 22.02 -4.70
CA MET A 146 -7.78 22.64 -3.97
C MET A 146 -8.60 21.56 -3.27
N TYR A 147 -8.61 21.64 -1.94
CA TYR A 147 -9.54 20.88 -1.11
C TYR A 147 -10.87 21.62 -1.04
N VAL A 148 -11.94 20.98 -1.50
CA VAL A 148 -13.29 21.46 -1.20
C VAL A 148 -13.56 21.08 0.26
N HIS A 149 -13.47 22.07 1.15
CA HIS A 149 -13.76 21.89 2.57
C HIS A 149 -15.24 21.53 2.75
N LEU A 150 -15.49 20.26 3.05
CA LEU A 150 -16.75 19.84 3.62
C LEU A 150 -16.62 19.98 5.15
N PRO A 151 -17.60 20.58 5.85
CA PRO A 151 -17.54 20.75 7.29
C PRO A 151 -17.34 19.38 7.95
N THR A 152 -16.14 19.17 8.49
CA THR A 152 -15.78 17.93 9.17
C THR A 152 -15.78 18.23 10.67
N PRO A 153 -16.79 17.78 11.42
CA PRO A 153 -16.82 18.05 12.84
C PRO A 153 -15.79 17.11 13.50
N GLN A 154 -14.88 17.70 14.29
CA GLN A 154 -14.02 17.06 15.31
C GLN A 154 -12.51 16.87 15.03
N LEU A 155 -12.00 16.92 13.79
CA LEU A 155 -10.55 16.72 13.55
C LEU A 155 -9.72 18.00 13.33
N GLU A 156 -10.37 19.12 13.00
CA GLU A 156 -9.70 20.41 12.77
C GLU A 156 -8.97 20.96 14.01
N PRO A 157 -9.53 20.91 15.24
CA PRO A 157 -8.81 21.37 16.44
C PRO A 157 -7.55 20.54 16.70
N LEU A 158 -7.63 19.23 16.48
CA LEU A 158 -6.51 18.31 16.66
C LEU A 158 -5.40 18.57 15.63
N ALA A 159 -5.76 18.84 14.38
CA ALA A 159 -4.78 19.19 13.35
C ALA A 159 -3.96 20.44 13.71
N LYS A 160 -4.61 21.46 14.30
CA LYS A 160 -3.93 22.67 14.80
C LYS A 160 -2.94 22.36 15.92
N GLN A 161 -3.32 21.52 16.89
CA GLN A 161 -2.44 21.13 17.99
C GLN A 161 -1.23 20.32 17.50
N LEU A 162 -1.44 19.42 16.54
CA LEU A 162 -0.37 18.64 15.92
C LEU A 162 0.62 19.52 15.14
N ASN A 163 0.16 20.60 14.50
CA ASN A 163 1.05 21.57 13.87
C ASN A 163 1.97 22.25 14.89
N THR A 164 1.43 22.68 16.02
CA THR A 164 2.22 23.29 17.10
C THR A 164 3.27 22.32 17.66
N LEU A 165 2.92 21.04 17.81
CA LEU A 165 3.88 20.01 18.22
C LEU A 165 5.02 19.86 17.20
N LEU A 166 4.70 19.76 15.91
CA LEU A 166 5.71 19.64 14.85
C LEU A 166 6.65 20.85 14.82
N GLU A 167 6.12 22.06 14.95
CA GLU A 167 6.93 23.29 15.00
C GLU A 167 7.85 23.34 16.21
N THR A 168 7.36 22.91 17.38
CA THR A 168 8.14 22.87 18.64
C THR A 168 9.32 21.90 18.53
N GLU A 169 9.13 20.79 17.79
CA GLU A 169 10.14 19.77 17.54
C GLU A 169 11.01 20.09 16.30
N GLY A 170 10.95 21.32 15.79
CA GLY A 170 11.82 21.83 14.73
C GLY A 170 11.36 21.54 13.29
N THR A 171 10.16 20.99 13.11
CA THR A 171 9.56 20.75 11.78
C THR A 171 8.56 21.84 11.44
N LYS A 172 9.01 22.88 10.74
CA LYS A 172 8.14 23.98 10.30
C LYS A 172 7.48 23.65 8.96
N LEU A 173 6.15 23.68 8.92
CA LEU A 173 5.37 23.45 7.71
C LEU A 173 5.03 24.76 7.01
N ASP A 174 5.04 24.76 5.68
CA ASP A 174 4.55 25.88 4.87
C ASP A 174 3.03 25.81 4.69
N VAL A 175 2.50 24.59 4.57
CA VAL A 175 1.06 24.32 4.61
C VAL A 175 0.76 23.49 5.86
N PRO A 176 -0.07 24.00 6.78
CA PRO A 176 -0.40 23.31 8.02
C PRO A 176 -1.07 21.96 7.75
N LEU A 177 -0.84 21.00 8.65
CA LEU A 177 -1.55 19.73 8.67
C LEU A 177 -3.05 19.94 8.60
N SER A 178 -3.69 19.17 7.74
CA SER A 178 -5.14 19.06 7.59
C SER A 178 -5.53 17.57 7.56
N PRO A 179 -6.73 17.19 8.01
CA PRO A 179 -7.19 15.80 7.94
C PRO A 179 -7.21 15.30 6.49
N ALA A 180 -6.64 14.11 6.25
CA ALA A 180 -6.62 13.53 4.91
C ALA A 180 -8.04 13.10 4.51
N MET A 181 -8.69 13.82 3.59
CA MET A 181 -10.06 13.48 3.17
C MET A 181 -10.12 12.28 2.20
N GLN A 182 -9.01 11.97 1.54
CA GLN A 182 -8.89 10.87 0.58
C GLN A 182 -8.01 9.74 1.13
N GLY A 183 -8.42 8.49 0.87
CA GLY A 183 -7.72 7.28 1.29
C GLY A 183 -8.39 6.55 2.46
N SER A 184 -7.75 5.48 2.94
CA SER A 184 -8.23 4.64 4.05
C SER A 184 -7.96 5.29 5.41
N ASN A 185 -8.79 6.23 5.83
CA ASN A 185 -8.76 6.79 7.18
C ASN A 185 -9.24 5.80 8.24
N ALA A 186 -9.04 6.15 9.51
CA ALA A 186 -9.57 5.39 10.64
C ALA A 186 -11.09 5.25 10.52
N GLU A 187 -11.56 4.02 10.68
CA GLU A 187 -12.96 3.63 10.56
C GLU A 187 -13.37 2.82 11.79
N LEU A 188 -14.48 3.20 12.43
CA LEU A 188 -15.16 2.35 13.40
C LEU A 188 -16.04 1.36 12.62
N ARG A 189 -15.71 0.07 12.69
CA ARG A 189 -16.52 -0.99 12.10
C ARG A 189 -17.34 -1.64 13.18
N PHE A 190 -18.58 -1.96 12.86
CA PHE A 190 -19.51 -2.53 13.82
C PHE A 190 -20.54 -3.43 13.16
N VAL A 191 -21.16 -4.27 13.97
CA VAL A 191 -22.31 -5.11 13.59
C VAL A 191 -23.49 -4.72 14.46
N LEU A 192 -24.57 -4.27 13.82
CA LEU A 192 -25.86 -3.99 14.46
C LEU A 192 -26.83 -5.11 14.19
N MET A 193 -27.76 -5.34 15.11
CA MET A 193 -28.92 -6.18 14.92
C MET A 193 -30.18 -5.32 15.06
N ASP A 194 -31.10 -5.43 14.11
CA ASP A 194 -32.39 -4.76 14.18
C ASP A 194 -33.45 -5.56 14.96
N ARG A 195 -34.65 -4.99 15.09
CA ARG A 195 -35.80 -5.62 15.77
C ARG A 195 -36.24 -6.94 15.13
N ASP A 196 -36.02 -7.10 13.82
CA ASP A 196 -36.35 -8.31 13.07
C ASP A 196 -35.24 -9.38 13.19
N ARG A 197 -34.24 -9.15 14.06
CA ARG A 197 -33.04 -9.98 14.25
C ARG A 197 -32.19 -10.11 12.99
N LYS A 198 -32.27 -9.15 12.08
CA LYS A 198 -31.39 -9.06 10.92
C LYS A 198 -30.14 -8.27 11.27
N GLU A 199 -29.00 -8.79 10.86
CA GLU A 199 -27.70 -8.20 11.15
C GLU A 199 -27.23 -7.29 10.01
N TRP A 200 -26.62 -6.17 10.40
CA TRP A 200 -26.11 -5.14 9.52
C TRP A 200 -24.66 -4.85 9.86
N ARG A 201 -23.77 -4.98 8.88
CA ARG A 201 -22.38 -4.54 9.01
C ARG A 201 -22.30 -3.08 8.60
N GLY A 202 -21.85 -2.25 9.52
CA GLY A 202 -21.67 -0.83 9.31
C GLY A 202 -20.22 -0.39 9.48
N GLY A 203 -19.93 0.76 8.88
CA GLY A 203 -18.66 1.46 9.00
C GLY A 203 -18.89 2.95 9.18
N TYR A 204 -18.27 3.54 10.19
CA TYR A 204 -18.28 4.98 10.44
C TYR A 204 -16.87 5.53 10.26
N ASN A 205 -16.70 6.37 9.24
CA ASN A 205 -15.42 6.98 8.92
C ASN A 205 -15.15 8.17 9.86
N LEU A 206 -14.14 8.04 10.73
CA LEU A 206 -13.84 9.04 11.75
C LEU A 206 -13.37 10.39 11.18
N ALA A 207 -12.86 10.37 9.94
CA ALA A 207 -12.35 11.58 9.29
C ALA A 207 -13.40 12.34 8.49
N THR A 208 -14.52 11.72 8.11
CA THR A 208 -15.56 12.36 7.27
C THR A 208 -16.94 12.34 7.90
N GLY A 209 -17.12 11.59 8.99
CA GLY A 209 -18.44 11.32 9.58
C GLY A 209 -19.33 10.43 8.71
N LYS A 210 -18.82 9.89 7.60
CA LYS A 210 -19.62 9.11 6.67
C LYS A 210 -19.96 7.74 7.28
N LEU A 211 -21.26 7.46 7.36
CA LEU A 211 -21.80 6.15 7.71
C LEU A 211 -21.98 5.29 6.45
N THR A 212 -21.67 4.00 6.55
CA THR A 212 -21.93 2.99 5.54
C THR A 212 -22.57 1.78 6.20
N GLY A 213 -23.40 1.04 5.47
CA GLY A 213 -24.13 -0.11 6.00
C GLY A 213 -24.54 -1.09 4.91
N VAL A 214 -24.33 -2.38 5.14
CA VAL A 214 -24.77 -3.48 4.28
C VAL A 214 -25.28 -4.63 5.15
N ALA A 215 -26.29 -5.37 4.69
CA ALA A 215 -26.79 -6.52 5.44
C ALA A 215 -25.69 -7.58 5.58
N ASN A 216 -25.57 -8.21 6.75
CA ASN A 216 -24.47 -9.15 7.04
C ASN A 216 -24.52 -10.39 6.14
N ASP A 217 -25.72 -10.82 5.80
CA ASP A 217 -26.05 -11.93 4.90
C ASP A 217 -25.94 -11.58 3.40
N SER A 218 -25.65 -10.32 3.06
CA SER A 218 -25.46 -9.92 1.66
C SER A 218 -24.33 -10.76 1.07
N PRO A 219 -24.59 -11.52 -0.02
CA PRO A 219 -23.58 -12.39 -0.60
C PRO A 219 -22.41 -11.53 -1.06
N SER A 220 -21.28 -11.66 -0.35
CA SER A 220 -20.01 -11.15 -0.84
C SER A 220 -19.69 -11.95 -2.09
N ARG A 221 -20.05 -11.42 -3.26
CA ARG A 221 -19.65 -12.03 -4.52
C ARG A 221 -18.14 -11.97 -4.55
N PHE A 222 -17.49 -13.10 -4.24
CA PHE A 222 -16.04 -13.20 -4.32
C PHE A 222 -15.64 -12.82 -5.73
N ASN A 223 -15.00 -11.67 -5.85
CA ASN A 223 -14.54 -11.17 -7.13
C ASN A 223 -13.05 -11.47 -7.21
N LEU A 224 -12.71 -12.56 -7.90
CA LEU A 224 -11.33 -13.01 -8.06
C LEU A 224 -10.44 -11.91 -8.64
N SER A 225 -10.92 -11.13 -9.61
CA SER A 225 -10.11 -10.06 -10.20
C SER A 225 -9.87 -8.93 -9.21
N LEU A 226 -10.85 -8.59 -8.36
CA LEU A 226 -10.66 -7.63 -7.28
C LEU A 226 -9.70 -8.16 -6.20
N ALA A 227 -9.80 -9.44 -5.85
CA ALA A 227 -8.90 -10.07 -4.91
C ALA A 227 -7.45 -10.10 -5.44
N ALA A 228 -7.26 -10.52 -6.69
CA ALA A 228 -5.96 -10.54 -7.37
C ALA A 228 -5.39 -9.12 -7.50
N ARG A 229 -6.22 -8.13 -7.86
CA ARG A 229 -5.80 -6.73 -7.91
C ARG A 229 -5.32 -6.25 -6.55
N ARG A 230 -6.06 -6.54 -5.47
CA ARG A 230 -5.66 -6.15 -4.10
C ARG A 230 -4.35 -6.80 -3.68
N LEU A 231 -4.14 -8.07 -3.98
CA LEU A 231 -2.87 -8.75 -3.71
C LEU A 231 -1.73 -8.13 -4.50
N HIS A 232 -1.95 -7.86 -5.80
CA HIS A 232 -0.93 -7.31 -6.68
C HIS A 232 -0.55 -5.86 -6.36
N THR A 233 -1.50 -5.02 -5.96
CA THR A 233 -1.24 -3.61 -5.61
C THR A 233 -0.84 -3.42 -4.15
N ASN A 234 -0.80 -4.48 -3.34
CA ASN A 234 -0.35 -4.38 -1.95
C ASN A 234 1.18 -4.44 -1.94
N HIS A 235 1.80 -3.26 -2.04
CA HIS A 235 3.23 -3.04 -1.96
C HIS A 235 3.58 -2.25 -0.68
N SER A 236 4.88 -2.15 -0.38
CA SER A 236 5.46 -1.48 0.78
C SER A 236 5.33 -2.24 2.11
N TYR A 237 6.36 -2.11 2.95
CA TYR A 237 6.39 -2.76 4.27
C TYR A 237 5.51 -1.99 5.28
N PRO A 238 4.59 -2.68 5.99
CA PRO A 238 3.83 -2.06 7.07
C PRO A 238 4.69 -1.85 8.31
N GLU A 239 4.28 -0.92 9.17
CA GLU A 239 4.95 -0.60 10.45
C GLU A 239 4.89 -1.76 11.47
N SER A 240 3.90 -2.66 11.35
CA SER A 240 3.74 -3.83 12.21
C SER A 240 3.85 -5.14 11.45
N ILE A 241 4.40 -6.16 12.10
CA ILE A 241 4.46 -7.52 11.55
C ILE A 241 3.03 -8.08 11.50
N ASN A 242 2.49 -8.18 10.29
CA ASN A 242 1.15 -8.68 10.01
C ASN A 242 1.13 -9.44 8.67
N SER A 243 -0.04 -9.89 8.21
CA SER A 243 -0.17 -10.63 6.95
C SER A 243 0.36 -9.85 5.72
N LYS A 244 0.26 -8.51 5.72
CA LYS A 244 0.83 -7.68 4.67
C LYS A 244 2.35 -7.70 4.70
N TRP A 245 2.96 -7.70 5.88
CA TRP A 245 4.42 -7.80 6.02
C TRP A 245 4.96 -9.09 5.40
N VAL A 246 4.33 -10.23 5.73
CA VAL A 246 4.69 -11.54 5.16
C VAL A 246 4.49 -11.56 3.65
N TRP A 247 3.40 -10.97 3.16
CA TRP A 247 3.14 -10.85 1.72
C TRP A 247 4.25 -10.06 0.99
N THR A 248 4.64 -8.90 1.53
CA THR A 248 5.72 -8.08 0.93
C THR A 248 7.04 -8.84 0.92
N LEU A 249 7.39 -9.55 1.99
CA LEU A 249 8.58 -10.41 2.04
C LEU A 249 8.55 -11.50 0.97
N LEU A 250 7.41 -12.20 0.81
CA LEU A 250 7.26 -13.24 -0.21
C LEU A 250 7.36 -12.67 -1.63
N SER A 251 6.87 -11.45 -1.85
CA SER A 251 7.03 -10.74 -3.11
C SER A 251 8.51 -10.46 -3.41
N ASP A 252 9.28 -9.99 -2.42
CA ASP A 252 10.72 -9.73 -2.58
C ASP A 252 11.50 -11.03 -2.85
N MET A 253 11.19 -12.10 -2.12
CA MET A 253 11.78 -13.43 -2.37
C MET A 253 11.48 -13.94 -3.78
N THR A 254 10.27 -13.67 -4.28
CA THR A 254 9.88 -14.04 -5.65
C THR A 254 10.67 -13.23 -6.68
N ALA A 255 10.80 -11.92 -6.50
CA ALA A 255 11.60 -11.06 -7.36
C ALA A 255 13.08 -11.51 -7.38
N LEU A 256 13.67 -11.76 -6.22
CA LEU A 256 15.04 -12.28 -6.11
C LEU A 256 15.20 -13.64 -6.79
N SER A 257 14.24 -14.54 -6.62
CA SER A 257 14.25 -15.86 -7.26
C SER A 257 14.21 -15.74 -8.79
N LEU A 258 13.42 -14.82 -9.34
CA LEU A 258 13.37 -14.55 -10.78
C LEU A 258 14.70 -13.99 -11.30
N VAL A 259 15.36 -13.11 -10.54
CA VAL A 259 16.70 -12.59 -10.89
C VAL A 259 17.72 -13.73 -10.93
N ILE A 260 17.79 -14.55 -9.89
CA ILE A 260 18.70 -15.71 -9.83
C ILE A 260 18.40 -16.68 -10.99
N TRP A 261 17.12 -16.94 -11.25
CA TRP A 261 16.69 -17.82 -12.33
C TRP A 261 17.13 -17.28 -13.70
N ALA A 262 17.02 -15.97 -13.95
CA ALA A 262 17.47 -15.35 -15.19
C ALA A 262 19.00 -15.38 -15.35
N LEU A 263 19.73 -15.06 -14.27
CA LEU A 263 21.20 -15.11 -14.24
C LEU A 263 21.74 -16.53 -14.43
N THR A 264 21.11 -17.53 -13.83
CA THR A 264 21.51 -18.94 -14.04
C THR A 264 21.21 -19.40 -15.47
N GLY A 265 20.13 -18.92 -16.09
CA GLY A 265 19.86 -19.12 -17.51
C GLY A 265 20.94 -18.54 -18.42
N LEU A 266 21.35 -17.29 -18.15
CA LEU A 266 22.44 -16.61 -18.85
C LEU A 266 23.77 -17.37 -18.69
N PHE A 267 24.09 -17.80 -17.47
CA PHE A 267 25.29 -18.58 -17.18
C PHE A 267 25.31 -19.92 -17.95
N MET A 268 24.18 -20.63 -18.00
CA MET A 268 24.08 -21.87 -18.79
C MET A 268 24.19 -21.62 -20.29
N TRP A 269 23.60 -20.54 -20.81
CA TRP A 269 23.75 -20.16 -22.22
C TRP A 269 25.23 -19.98 -22.59
N TRP A 270 25.99 -19.32 -21.71
CA TRP A 270 27.43 -19.17 -21.87
C TRP A 270 28.17 -20.52 -21.93
N GLN A 271 27.79 -21.47 -21.06
CA GLN A 271 28.40 -22.80 -20.98
C GLN A 271 28.03 -23.73 -22.13
N ILE A 272 26.83 -23.63 -22.72
CA ILE A 272 26.37 -24.54 -23.78
C ILE A 272 26.74 -23.97 -25.14
N VAL A 273 27.95 -24.31 -25.61
CA VAL A 273 28.51 -23.81 -26.88
C VAL A 273 27.55 -23.95 -28.07
N PRO A 274 26.87 -25.09 -28.30
CA PRO A 274 25.99 -25.25 -29.47
C PRO A 274 24.73 -24.38 -29.45
N SER A 275 24.30 -23.86 -28.29
CA SER A 275 23.11 -23.00 -28.19
C SER A 275 23.44 -21.51 -28.18
N ARG A 276 24.71 -21.12 -28.38
CA ARG A 276 25.12 -19.72 -28.30
C ARG A 276 24.38 -18.84 -29.31
N THR A 277 24.34 -19.24 -30.58
CA THR A 277 23.67 -18.47 -31.65
C THR A 277 22.17 -18.33 -31.40
N ALA A 278 21.48 -19.43 -31.08
CA ALA A 278 20.05 -19.41 -30.80
C ALA A 278 19.73 -18.56 -29.56
N GLY A 279 20.53 -18.68 -28.50
CA GLY A 279 20.37 -17.85 -27.31
C GLY A 279 20.67 -16.38 -27.56
N SER A 280 21.67 -16.03 -28.39
CA SER A 280 21.92 -14.64 -28.81
C SER A 280 20.71 -14.04 -29.50
N LEU A 281 20.09 -14.78 -30.43
CA LEU A 281 18.90 -14.33 -31.15
C LEU A 281 17.74 -14.07 -30.18
N VAL A 282 17.49 -14.98 -29.23
CA VAL A 282 16.44 -14.82 -28.21
C VAL A 282 16.73 -13.60 -27.32
N LEU A 283 17.95 -13.47 -26.82
CA LEU A 283 18.33 -12.38 -25.93
C LEU A 283 18.25 -11.02 -26.62
N LEU A 284 18.78 -10.90 -27.85
CA LEU A 284 18.71 -9.67 -28.63
C LEU A 284 17.25 -9.30 -28.94
N SER A 285 16.44 -10.25 -29.40
CA SER A 285 15.04 -10.00 -29.74
C SER A 285 14.25 -9.50 -28.52
N THR A 286 14.41 -10.16 -27.37
CA THR A 286 13.72 -9.76 -26.14
C THR A 286 14.22 -8.44 -25.58
N ALA A 287 15.54 -8.19 -25.61
CA ALA A 287 16.11 -6.92 -25.18
C ALA A 287 15.64 -5.76 -26.06
N SER A 288 15.59 -5.94 -27.38
CA SER A 288 15.06 -4.94 -28.31
C SER A 288 13.58 -4.64 -28.05
N ILE A 289 12.75 -5.67 -27.85
CA ILE A 289 11.32 -5.48 -27.53
C ILE A 289 11.18 -4.72 -26.20
N ALA A 290 11.89 -5.14 -25.16
CA ALA A 290 11.87 -4.50 -23.85
C ALA A 290 12.31 -3.03 -23.93
N PHE A 291 13.36 -2.74 -24.70
CA PHE A 291 13.85 -1.39 -24.92
C PHE A 291 12.85 -0.51 -25.67
N ILE A 292 12.21 -1.03 -26.73
CA ILE A 292 11.18 -0.30 -27.48
C ILE A 292 9.99 0.05 -26.55
N LEU A 293 9.50 -0.92 -25.77
CA LEU A 293 8.40 -0.65 -24.84
C LEU A 293 8.78 0.34 -23.75
N PHE A 294 10.01 0.26 -23.25
CA PHE A 294 10.53 1.24 -22.29
C PHE A 294 10.56 2.65 -22.88
N LEU A 295 11.06 2.83 -24.10
CA LEU A 295 11.05 4.13 -24.79
C LEU A 295 9.62 4.64 -25.05
N GLN A 296 8.69 3.77 -25.43
CA GLN A 296 7.29 4.14 -25.60
C GLN A 296 6.67 4.64 -24.29
N ASN A 297 6.98 3.97 -23.18
CA ASN A 297 6.52 4.40 -21.86
C ASN A 297 7.12 5.75 -21.46
N LEU A 298 8.41 5.98 -21.69
CA LEU A 298 9.04 7.28 -21.45
C LEU A 298 8.40 8.39 -22.28
N ASN A 299 8.11 8.14 -23.56
CA ASN A 299 7.46 9.12 -24.43
C ASN A 299 6.03 9.43 -23.97
N SER A 300 5.32 8.45 -23.40
CA SER A 300 3.97 8.69 -22.86
C SER A 300 3.95 9.57 -21.60
N LEU A 301 5.09 9.76 -20.93
CA LEU A 301 5.24 10.65 -19.78
C LEU A 301 5.60 12.09 -20.19
N ALA A 302 5.94 12.33 -21.47
CA ALA A 302 6.32 13.64 -22.00
C ALA A 302 5.13 14.43 -22.59
N PHE A 303 3.91 13.90 -22.48
CA PHE A 303 2.64 14.53 -22.85
C PHE A 303 1.70 14.56 -21.64
#